data_AF-A0A0P0DIH5-F1
#
_entry.id   AF-A0A0P0DIH5-F1
#
_cell.length_a   1.000
_cell.length_b   1.000
_cell.length_c   1.000
_cell.angle_alpha   90.00
_cell.angle_beta   90.00
_cell.angle_gamma   90.00
#
_symmetry.space_group_name_H-M   'P 1'
#
loop_
_entity.id
_entity.type
_entity.pdbx_description
1 polymer ?
#
loop_
_entity_poly.entity_id
_entity_poly.type
_entity_poly.pdbx_seq_one_letter_code
_entity_poly.pdbx_strand_id
1 'polypeptide(L)'
;MTAVEHGTIQGARQGCRGRASCPASPSCSDVSLRYAGDWSFRRRIDQGMSVAEALAEQAAQAARPAPRPVRRATTGDRIHVDHGEVRRLHAAGMNDRMIGEQMGVSRNVVRKARLLLGLPPAVDSRTGKLTRRYEGRREAIVELRGQGLSPSAIAEALGLKSVSYVRRVCRESADVLSTKLTASQVIEEE
;
A
#
# COMPACT_ATOMS: atom_id res chain seq x y z
N MET A 1 -8.10 56.20 9.50
CA MET A 1 -7.22 55.64 8.45
C MET A 1 -6.23 54.71 9.15
N THR A 2 -6.42 53.39 9.04
CA THR A 2 -5.48 52.41 9.62
C THR A 2 -4.21 52.40 8.78
N ALA A 3 -3.06 52.66 9.39
CA ALA A 3 -1.77 52.53 8.70
C ALA A 3 -1.62 51.09 8.18
N VAL A 4 -1.28 50.95 6.89
CA VAL A 4 -0.98 49.64 6.30
C VAL A 4 0.37 49.17 6.83
N GLU A 5 0.39 48.08 7.58
CA GLU A 5 1.65 47.49 8.06
C GLU A 5 2.38 46.79 6.90
N HIS A 6 3.49 47.40 6.47
CA HIS A 6 4.32 46.87 5.40
C HIS A 6 5.22 45.72 5.87
N GLY A 7 5.58 44.81 4.96
CA GLY A 7 6.41 43.65 5.27
C GLY A 7 5.63 42.51 5.92
N THR A 8 4.31 42.47 5.78
CA THR A 8 3.43 41.43 6.34
C THR A 8 2.49 40.85 5.28
N ILE A 9 1.89 39.69 5.57
CA ILE A 9 0.83 39.12 4.73
C ILE A 9 -0.42 40.01 4.71
N GLN A 10 -0.67 40.76 5.79
CA GLN A 10 -1.83 41.63 5.89
C GLN A 10 -1.67 42.90 5.05
N GLY A 11 -0.47 43.49 5.02
CA GLY A 11 -0.14 44.59 4.11
C GLY A 11 -0.30 44.21 2.63
N ALA A 12 0.02 42.95 2.28
CA ALA A 12 -0.23 42.43 0.93
C ALA A 12 -1.73 42.30 0.61
N ARG A 13 -2.52 41.77 1.56
CA ARG A 13 -3.99 41.65 1.43
C ARG A 13 -4.70 43.00 1.35
N GLN A 14 -4.15 44.02 2.01
CA GLN A 14 -4.62 45.41 1.95
C GLN A 14 -4.23 46.13 0.64
N GLY A 15 -3.49 45.48 -0.26
CA GLY A 15 -3.25 45.97 -1.62
C GLY A 15 -1.82 46.44 -1.91
N CYS A 16 -0.89 46.37 -0.95
CA CYS A 16 0.52 46.68 -1.24
C CYS A 16 1.15 45.58 -2.13
N ARG A 17 1.37 45.89 -3.41
CA ARG A 17 1.92 44.95 -4.40
C ARG A 17 3.32 45.30 -4.94
N GLY A 18 3.86 46.47 -4.58
CA GLY A 18 5.18 46.89 -5.07
C GLY A 18 6.31 46.14 -4.39
N ARG A 19 7.27 45.58 -5.14
CA ARG A 19 8.55 45.14 -4.57
C ARG A 19 9.54 46.30 -4.41
N ALA A 20 9.61 47.17 -5.41
CA ALA A 20 10.51 48.33 -5.40
C ALA A 20 9.93 49.55 -4.65
N SER A 21 8.60 49.66 -4.56
CA SER A 21 7.92 50.79 -3.92
C SER A 21 7.40 50.51 -2.51
N CYS A 22 7.62 49.29 -1.99
CA CYS A 22 7.29 48.97 -0.60
C CYS A 22 8.44 49.42 0.31
N PRO A 23 8.18 50.17 1.39
CA PRO A 23 9.22 50.65 2.30
C PRO A 23 9.82 49.54 3.19
N ALA A 24 9.18 48.37 3.26
CA ALA A 24 9.65 47.25 4.06
C ALA A 24 10.55 46.30 3.26
N SER A 25 11.55 45.73 3.93
CA SER A 25 12.39 44.64 3.43
C SER A 25 12.34 43.48 4.43
N PRO A 26 11.78 42.31 4.07
CA PRO A 26 11.17 41.96 2.78
C PRO A 26 9.88 42.74 2.48
N SER A 27 9.56 42.93 1.19
CA SER A 27 8.34 43.64 0.77
C SER A 27 7.06 42.82 1.03
N CYS A 28 5.90 43.47 1.08
CA CYS A 28 4.60 42.77 1.19
C CYS A 28 4.40 41.71 0.10
N SER A 29 4.85 41.99 -1.13
CA SER A 29 4.79 41.04 -2.24
C SER A 29 5.73 39.85 -2.05
N ASP A 30 6.94 40.07 -1.53
CA ASP A 30 7.87 38.99 -1.20
C ASP A 30 7.29 38.07 -0.13
N VAL A 31 6.70 38.65 0.91
CA VAL A 31 6.03 37.92 1.98
C VAL A 31 4.84 37.13 1.46
N SER A 32 4.01 37.73 0.61
CA SER A 32 2.83 37.08 0.01
C SER A 32 3.21 35.85 -0.83
N LEU A 33 4.22 35.98 -1.68
CA LEU A 33 4.69 34.87 -2.52
C LEU A 33 5.28 33.73 -1.68
N ARG A 34 6.06 34.07 -0.65
CA ARG A 34 6.61 33.07 0.26
C ARG A 34 5.51 32.40 1.08
N TYR A 35 4.52 33.16 1.54
CA TYR A 35 3.35 32.62 2.24
C TYR A 35 2.52 31.68 1.36
N ALA A 36 2.44 31.93 0.05
CA ALA A 36 1.75 31.03 -0.88
C ALA A 36 2.56 29.76 -1.20
N GLY A 37 3.89 29.85 -1.26
CA GLY A 37 4.77 28.75 -1.70
C GLY A 37 5.43 27.92 -0.60
N ASP A 38 5.63 28.48 0.60
CA ASP A 38 6.30 27.82 1.73
C ASP A 38 5.30 27.56 2.84
N TRP A 39 4.82 26.31 2.92
CA TRP A 39 3.87 25.87 3.93
C TRP A 39 4.38 26.07 5.36
N SER A 40 5.69 25.89 5.59
CA SER A 40 6.28 26.04 6.93
C SER A 40 6.35 27.50 7.33
N PHE A 41 6.67 28.40 6.39
CA PHE A 41 6.60 29.84 6.60
C PHE A 41 5.17 30.28 6.91
N ARG A 42 4.19 29.88 6.09
CA ARG A 42 2.77 30.15 6.32
C ARG A 42 2.30 29.72 7.70
N ARG A 43 2.61 28.47 8.09
CA ARG A 43 2.21 27.92 9.40
C ARG A 43 2.74 28.76 10.57
N ARG A 44 3.99 29.23 10.50
CA ARG A 44 4.58 30.07 11.56
C ARG A 44 3.88 31.42 11.65
N ILE A 45 3.65 32.08 10.51
CA ILE A 45 2.92 33.35 10.47
C ILE A 45 1.49 33.20 10.99
N ASP A 46 0.79 32.13 10.63
CA ASP A 46 -0.58 31.85 11.10
C ASP A 46 -0.63 31.56 12.62
N GLN A 47 0.50 31.14 13.21
CA GLN A 47 0.68 30.96 14.67
C GLN A 47 1.06 32.26 15.40
N GLY A 48 1.12 33.39 14.69
CA GLY A 48 1.44 34.69 15.27
C GLY A 48 2.93 35.03 15.33
N MET A 49 3.80 34.21 14.71
CA MET A 49 5.21 34.55 14.57
C MET A 49 5.37 35.69 13.56
N SER A 50 6.27 36.65 13.85
CA SER A 50 6.56 37.72 12.90
C SER A 50 7.34 37.22 11.69
N VAL A 51 7.31 37.98 10.59
CA VAL A 51 8.10 37.67 9.39
C VAL A 51 9.60 37.64 9.68
N ALA A 52 10.08 38.57 10.51
CA ALA A 52 11.49 38.63 10.89
C ALA A 52 11.92 37.37 11.67
N GLU A 53 11.14 36.96 12.65
CA GLU A 53 11.40 35.73 13.43
C GLU A 53 11.34 34.47 12.55
N ALA A 54 10.35 34.38 11.67
CA ALA A 54 10.22 33.23 10.77
C ALA A 54 11.41 33.09 9.81
N LEU A 55 11.97 34.21 9.35
CA LEU A 55 13.18 34.22 8.51
C LEU A 55 14.44 33.89 9.33
N ALA A 56 14.55 34.42 10.54
CA ALA A 56 15.67 34.13 11.44
C ALA A 56 15.71 32.64 11.82
N GLU A 57 14.56 32.05 12.17
CA GLU A 57 14.44 30.62 12.47
C GLU A 57 14.79 29.75 11.25
N GLN A 58 14.37 30.16 10.06
CA GLN A 58 14.71 29.43 8.84
C GLN A 58 16.21 29.51 8.52
N ALA A 59 16.83 30.68 8.71
CA ALA A 59 18.27 30.84 8.57
C ALA A 59 19.03 30.01 9.60
N ALA A 60 18.57 30.00 10.86
CA ALA A 60 19.11 29.16 11.91
C ALA A 60 18.99 27.68 11.54
N GLN A 61 17.83 27.24 11.06
CA GLN A 61 17.61 25.85 10.64
C GLN A 61 18.45 25.45 9.43
N ALA A 62 18.69 26.36 8.48
CA ALA A 62 19.60 26.14 7.36
C ALA A 62 21.08 26.08 7.79
N ALA A 63 21.45 26.83 8.84
CA ALA A 63 22.78 26.80 9.43
C ALA A 63 23.01 25.59 10.35
N ARG A 64 21.95 24.88 10.77
CA ARG A 64 22.11 23.65 11.56
C ARG A 64 22.89 22.65 10.72
N PRO A 65 23.97 22.06 11.27
CA PRO A 65 24.70 21.03 10.55
C PRO A 65 23.72 19.92 10.20
N ALA A 66 23.76 19.49 8.93
CA ALA A 66 22.93 18.39 8.48
C ALA A 66 23.16 17.20 9.44
N PRO A 67 22.09 16.52 9.90
CA PRO A 67 22.28 15.34 10.73
C PRO A 67 23.21 14.40 9.96
N ARG A 68 24.20 13.83 10.66
CA ARG A 68 25.05 12.80 10.05
C ARG A 68 24.10 11.79 9.41
N PRO A 69 24.31 11.40 8.14
CA PRO A 69 23.44 10.44 7.50
C PRO A 69 23.43 9.20 8.39
N VAL A 70 22.29 8.93 9.02
CA VAL A 70 22.08 7.65 9.67
C VAL A 70 22.23 6.63 8.56
N ARG A 71 23.21 5.72 8.69
CA ARG A 71 23.31 4.59 7.79
C ARG A 71 22.00 3.84 7.92
N ARG A 72 21.08 4.03 6.98
CA ARG A 72 19.97 3.10 6.81
C ARG A 72 20.64 1.75 6.60
N ALA A 73 20.33 0.78 7.47
CA ALA A 73 20.79 -0.60 7.30
C ALA A 73 20.65 -0.93 5.81
N THR A 74 21.80 -1.16 5.17
CA THR A 74 21.78 -1.41 3.74
C THR A 74 21.14 -2.76 3.53
N THR A 75 20.63 -2.95 2.32
CA THR A 75 20.25 -4.24 1.79
C THR A 75 21.32 -5.34 1.99
N GLY A 76 22.56 -5.04 2.40
CA GLY A 76 23.61 -6.01 2.76
C GLY A 76 23.48 -6.63 4.16
N ASP A 77 22.79 -6.00 5.12
CA ASP A 77 22.45 -6.62 6.42
C ASP A 77 21.29 -7.63 6.31
N ARG A 78 21.05 -8.12 5.08
CA ARG A 78 20.06 -9.12 4.74
C ARG A 78 20.30 -10.35 5.62
N ILE A 79 19.32 -10.64 6.47
CA ILE A 79 19.12 -11.94 7.11
C ILE A 79 19.49 -13.02 6.09
N HIS A 80 20.62 -13.71 6.33
CA HIS A 80 21.02 -14.86 5.52
C HIS A 80 20.06 -15.99 5.84
N VAL A 81 19.21 -16.34 4.87
CA VAL A 81 18.28 -17.45 5.01
C VAL A 81 18.97 -18.69 4.46
N ASP A 82 19.08 -19.73 5.29
CA ASP A 82 19.51 -21.03 4.79
C ASP A 82 18.45 -21.61 3.84
N HIS A 83 18.77 -21.59 2.55
CA HIS A 83 17.91 -22.10 1.49
C HIS A 83 17.72 -23.63 1.56
N GLY A 84 18.70 -24.38 2.08
CA GLY A 84 18.59 -25.82 2.29
C GLY A 84 17.55 -26.12 3.36
N GLU A 85 17.57 -25.36 4.45
CA GLU A 85 16.59 -25.49 5.52
C GLU A 85 15.18 -25.09 5.07
N VAL A 86 15.03 -24.03 4.28
CA VAL A 86 13.73 -23.66 3.66
C VAL A 86 13.19 -24.80 2.80
N ARG A 87 14.05 -25.46 1.99
CA ARG A 87 13.63 -26.59 1.16
C ARG A 87 13.19 -27.78 2.00
N ARG A 88 13.94 -28.10 3.07
CA ARG A 88 13.63 -29.22 3.97
C ARG A 88 12.29 -29.02 4.68
N LEU A 89 12.08 -27.83 5.24
CA LEU A 89 10.83 -27.51 5.95
C LEU A 89 9.63 -27.43 5.00
N HIS A 90 9.83 -26.92 3.79
CA HIS A 90 8.80 -26.94 2.75
C HIS A 90 8.44 -28.36 2.30
N ALA A 91 9.44 -29.23 2.11
CA ALA A 91 9.22 -30.66 1.82
C ALA A 91 8.49 -31.40 2.95
N ALA A 92 8.66 -30.96 4.20
CA ALA A 92 7.89 -31.42 5.35
C ALA A 92 6.44 -30.88 5.40
N GLY A 93 6.01 -30.12 4.38
CA GLY A 93 4.65 -29.58 4.24
C GLY A 93 4.41 -28.28 5.00
N MET A 94 5.44 -27.64 5.55
CA MET A 94 5.28 -26.37 6.26
C MET A 94 5.03 -25.21 5.30
N ASN A 95 4.20 -24.26 5.73
CA ASN A 95 3.93 -23.03 4.97
C ASN A 95 4.92 -21.91 5.32
N ASP A 96 5.03 -20.89 4.46
CA ASP A 96 5.97 -19.77 4.60
C ASP A 96 5.91 -19.07 5.98
N ARG A 97 4.76 -19.11 6.65
CA ARG A 97 4.60 -18.57 8.00
C ARG A 97 5.26 -19.47 9.05
N MET A 98 4.95 -20.76 9.03
CA MET A 98 5.52 -21.74 9.97
C MET A 98 7.03 -21.85 9.81
N ILE A 99 7.51 -21.86 8.56
CA ILE A 99 8.96 -21.85 8.27
C ILE A 99 9.61 -20.58 8.85
N GLY A 100 8.94 -19.42 8.72
CA GLY A 100 9.44 -18.17 9.28
C GLY A 100 9.51 -18.19 10.81
N GLU A 101 8.45 -18.66 11.45
CA GLU A 101 8.39 -18.85 12.91
C GLU A 101 9.48 -19.81 13.39
N GLN A 102 9.69 -20.93 12.67
CA GLN A 102 10.71 -21.93 12.99
C GLN A 102 12.14 -21.40 12.84
N MET A 103 12.40 -20.60 11.80
CA MET A 103 13.73 -20.06 11.49
C MET A 103 14.01 -18.71 12.16
N GLY A 104 13.05 -18.14 12.90
CA GLY A 104 13.19 -16.82 13.51
C GLY A 104 13.22 -15.65 12.50
N VAL A 105 12.66 -15.85 11.31
CA VAL A 105 12.66 -14.85 10.22
C VAL A 105 11.24 -14.51 9.78
N SER A 106 11.05 -13.35 9.16
CA SER A 106 9.71 -12.99 8.68
C SER A 106 9.23 -13.93 7.56
N ARG A 107 7.92 -14.21 7.51
CA ARG A 107 7.28 -14.98 6.43
C ARG A 107 7.61 -14.46 5.02
N ASN A 108 7.87 -13.15 4.88
CA ASN A 108 8.18 -12.52 3.60
C ASN A 108 9.60 -12.86 3.13
N VAL A 109 10.52 -13.02 4.08
CA VAL A 109 11.89 -13.45 3.81
C VAL A 109 11.90 -14.90 3.33
N VAL A 110 11.16 -15.79 4.00
CA VAL A 110 10.95 -17.17 3.54
C VAL A 110 10.28 -17.24 2.17
N ARG A 111 9.20 -16.46 1.95
CA ARG A 111 8.51 -16.41 0.64
C ARG A 111 9.49 -16.07 -0.48
N LYS A 112 10.40 -15.11 -0.27
CA LYS A 112 11.43 -14.74 -1.26
C LYS A 112 12.40 -15.89 -1.50
N ALA A 113 12.90 -16.53 -0.44
CA ALA A 113 13.76 -17.71 -0.55
C ALA A 113 13.06 -18.85 -1.30
N ARG A 114 11.80 -19.14 -0.98
CA ARG A 114 10.97 -20.14 -1.67
C ARG A 114 10.84 -19.86 -3.18
N LEU A 115 10.57 -18.60 -3.55
CA LEU A 115 10.46 -18.19 -4.95
C LEU A 115 11.80 -18.30 -5.69
N LEU A 116 12.91 -17.93 -5.05
CA LEU A 116 14.25 -18.12 -5.61
C LEU A 116 14.60 -19.59 -5.83
N LEU A 117 14.06 -20.48 -4.98
CA LEU A 117 14.21 -21.93 -5.10
C LEU A 117 13.20 -22.58 -6.05
N GLY A 118 12.29 -21.81 -6.67
CA GLY A 118 11.27 -22.32 -7.59
C GLY A 118 10.19 -23.20 -6.93
N LEU A 119 10.09 -23.17 -5.60
CA LEU A 119 9.16 -24.04 -4.88
C LEU A 119 7.73 -23.46 -4.92
N PRO A 120 6.69 -24.28 -5.16
CA PRO A 120 5.31 -23.82 -5.18
C PRO A 120 4.85 -23.36 -3.79
N PRO A 121 3.86 -22.45 -3.68
CA PRO A 121 3.31 -22.08 -2.38
C PRO A 121 2.68 -23.31 -1.72
N ALA A 122 3.13 -23.64 -0.50
CA ALA A 122 2.41 -24.63 0.31
C ALA A 122 0.99 -24.10 0.55
N VAL A 123 0.00 -24.98 0.46
CA VAL A 123 -1.41 -24.63 0.69
C VAL A 123 -1.54 -23.98 2.08
N ASP A 124 -1.92 -22.70 2.10
CA ASP A 124 -2.12 -22.02 3.38
C ASP A 124 -3.26 -22.73 4.11
N SER A 125 -3.03 -23.11 5.37
CA SER A 125 -4.07 -23.59 6.27
C SER A 125 -5.26 -22.62 6.37
N ARG A 126 -5.11 -21.33 6.06
CA ARG A 126 -6.23 -20.37 5.91
C ARG A 126 -7.04 -20.58 4.64
N THR A 127 -6.39 -20.90 3.52
CA THR A 127 -7.08 -21.31 2.29
C THR A 127 -7.77 -22.65 2.52
N GLY A 128 -7.11 -23.59 3.22
CA GLY A 128 -7.67 -24.85 3.70
C GLY A 128 -8.80 -24.71 4.75
N LYS A 129 -8.75 -23.67 5.58
CA LYS A 129 -9.84 -23.33 6.52
C LYS A 129 -11.01 -22.68 5.81
N LEU A 130 -10.76 -21.91 4.75
CA LEU A 130 -11.82 -21.46 3.85
C LEU A 130 -12.47 -22.66 3.16
N THR A 131 -11.69 -23.63 2.66
CA THR A 131 -12.25 -24.83 2.02
C THR A 131 -13.02 -25.71 2.99
N ARG A 132 -12.56 -25.93 4.24
CA ARG A 132 -13.34 -26.68 5.26
C ARG A 132 -14.66 -26.00 5.65
N ARG A 133 -14.73 -24.66 5.65
CA ARG A 133 -15.96 -23.90 5.98
C ARG A 133 -17.02 -23.99 4.88
N TYR A 134 -16.61 -24.30 3.65
CA TYR A 134 -17.45 -24.32 2.46
C TYR A 134 -17.41 -25.67 1.72
N GLU A 135 -16.89 -26.71 2.38
CA GLU A 135 -16.84 -28.09 1.88
C GLU A 135 -18.28 -28.53 1.59
N GLY A 136 -18.55 -29.05 0.38
CA GLY A 136 -19.90 -29.36 -0.12
C GLY A 136 -20.70 -28.18 -0.70
N ARG A 137 -20.37 -26.91 -0.40
CA ARG A 137 -21.06 -25.74 -0.99
C ARG A 137 -20.56 -25.35 -2.37
N ARG A 138 -19.38 -25.83 -2.75
CA ARG A 138 -18.79 -25.57 -4.08
C ARG A 138 -19.64 -26.19 -5.20
N GLU A 139 -20.11 -27.41 -4.99
CA GLU A 139 -20.99 -28.11 -5.94
C GLU A 139 -22.33 -27.37 -6.11
N ALA A 140 -22.97 -26.98 -4.99
CA ALA A 140 -24.18 -26.18 -5.00
C ALA A 140 -24.01 -24.82 -5.73
N ILE A 141 -22.85 -24.17 -5.59
CA ILE A 141 -22.55 -22.94 -6.35
C ILE A 141 -22.52 -23.20 -7.86
N VAL A 142 -21.90 -24.31 -8.29
CA VAL A 142 -21.79 -24.67 -9.71
C VAL A 142 -23.15 -25.04 -10.29
N GLU A 143 -23.96 -25.80 -9.55
CA GLU A 143 -25.31 -26.18 -9.94
C GLU A 143 -26.22 -24.96 -10.11
N LEU A 144 -26.30 -24.09 -9.09
CA LEU A 144 -27.10 -22.86 -9.16
C LEU A 144 -26.60 -21.92 -10.26
N ARG A 145 -25.29 -21.92 -10.55
CA ARG A 145 -24.74 -21.18 -11.69
C ARG A 145 -25.16 -21.79 -13.03
N GLY A 146 -25.23 -23.11 -13.15
CA GLY A 146 -25.76 -23.83 -14.30
C GLY A 146 -27.24 -23.54 -14.55
N GLN A 147 -28.00 -23.28 -13.49
CA GLN A 147 -29.38 -22.79 -13.55
C GLN A 147 -29.50 -21.30 -13.93
N GLY A 148 -28.37 -20.62 -14.20
CA GLY A 148 -28.33 -19.23 -14.68
C GLY A 148 -28.34 -18.17 -13.57
N LEU A 149 -28.24 -18.55 -12.29
CA LEU A 149 -28.27 -17.56 -11.20
C LEU A 149 -27.02 -16.66 -11.21
N SER A 150 -27.23 -15.42 -10.79
CA SER A 150 -26.15 -14.45 -10.61
C SER A 150 -25.31 -14.81 -9.37
N PRO A 151 -24.01 -14.45 -9.32
CA PRO A 151 -23.16 -14.77 -8.17
C PRO A 151 -23.66 -14.16 -6.85
N SER A 152 -24.41 -13.05 -6.92
CA SER A 152 -25.04 -12.43 -5.76
C SER A 152 -26.26 -13.24 -5.28
N ALA A 153 -27.12 -13.69 -6.20
CA ALA A 153 -28.29 -14.51 -5.88
C ALA A 153 -27.89 -15.89 -5.32
N ILE A 154 -26.81 -16.48 -5.85
CA ILE A 154 -26.24 -17.73 -5.32
C ILE A 154 -25.72 -17.53 -3.89
N ALA A 155 -25.07 -16.39 -3.61
CA ALA A 155 -24.58 -16.08 -2.28
C ALA A 155 -25.72 -15.96 -1.27
N GLU A 156 -26.81 -15.31 -1.66
CA GLU A 156 -28.03 -15.17 -0.85
C GLU A 156 -28.69 -16.54 -0.62
N ALA A 157 -28.94 -17.31 -1.69
CA ALA A 157 -29.57 -18.63 -1.61
C ALA A 157 -28.80 -19.62 -0.71
N LEU A 158 -27.47 -19.51 -0.67
CA LEU A 158 -26.61 -20.39 0.14
C LEU A 158 -26.22 -19.79 1.50
N GLY A 159 -26.77 -18.62 1.87
CA GLY A 159 -26.44 -17.92 3.12
C GLY A 159 -24.96 -17.54 3.25
N LEU A 160 -24.29 -17.28 2.13
CA LEU A 160 -22.87 -16.95 2.07
C LEU A 160 -22.65 -15.45 2.22
N LYS A 161 -21.87 -15.07 3.24
CA LYS A 161 -21.48 -13.67 3.46
C LYS A 161 -20.52 -13.10 2.40
N SER A 162 -19.99 -13.92 1.49
CA SER A 162 -18.96 -13.50 0.53
C SER A 162 -19.37 -13.84 -0.91
N VAL A 163 -19.85 -12.83 -1.63
CA VAL A 163 -20.07 -12.91 -3.10
C VAL A 163 -18.74 -13.15 -3.84
N SER A 164 -17.62 -12.67 -3.31
CA SER A 164 -16.30 -12.88 -3.89
C SER A 164 -15.86 -14.34 -3.87
N TYR A 165 -16.29 -15.12 -2.89
CA TYR A 165 -16.07 -16.58 -2.87
C TYR A 165 -16.84 -17.25 -4.02
N VAL A 166 -18.13 -16.92 -4.19
CA VAL A 166 -18.97 -17.44 -5.28
C VAL A 166 -18.39 -17.10 -6.65
N ARG A 167 -18.00 -15.84 -6.88
CA ARG A 167 -17.37 -15.41 -8.15
C ARG A 167 -16.08 -16.18 -8.46
N ARG A 168 -15.29 -16.51 -7.44
CA ARG A 168 -14.05 -17.27 -7.60
C ARG A 168 -14.36 -18.71 -8.03
N VAL A 169 -15.29 -19.37 -7.34
CA VAL A 169 -15.74 -20.73 -7.70
C VAL A 169 -16.31 -20.77 -9.12
N CYS A 170 -17.17 -19.81 -9.50
CA CYS A 170 -17.72 -19.76 -10.86
C CYS A 170 -16.62 -19.59 -11.93
N ARG A 171 -15.54 -18.85 -11.64
CA ARG A 171 -14.40 -18.68 -12.55
C ARG A 171 -13.58 -19.96 -12.68
N GLU A 172 -13.16 -20.52 -11.54
CA GLU A 172 -12.37 -21.76 -11.47
C GLU A 172 -13.12 -22.94 -12.13
N SER A 173 -14.45 -23.00 -11.99
CA SER A 173 -15.25 -24.04 -12.63
C SER A 173 -15.48 -23.82 -14.13
N ALA A 174 -15.51 -22.57 -14.60
CA ALA A 174 -15.54 -22.27 -16.03
C ALA A 174 -14.24 -22.71 -16.72
N ASP A 175 -13.10 -22.52 -16.06
CA ASP A 175 -11.79 -22.98 -16.54
C ASP A 175 -11.73 -24.53 -16.60
N VAL A 176 -12.26 -25.23 -15.58
CA VAL A 176 -12.32 -26.70 -15.56
C VAL A 176 -13.27 -27.27 -16.63
N LEU A 177 -14.43 -26.65 -16.85
CA LEU A 177 -15.37 -27.09 -17.89
C LEU A 177 -14.81 -26.85 -19.29
N SER A 178 -14.11 -25.73 -19.51
CA SER A 178 -13.43 -25.46 -20.79
C SER A 178 -12.33 -26.49 -21.10
N THR A 179 -11.56 -26.94 -20.11
CA THR A 179 -10.54 -27.98 -20.31
C THR A 179 -11.11 -29.40 -20.46
N LYS A 180 -12.31 -29.67 -19.94
CA LYS A 180 -12.96 -30.98 -20.09
C LYS A 180 -13.66 -31.14 -21.44
N LEU A 181 -14.25 -30.05 -21.97
CA LEU A 181 -14.82 -30.02 -23.32
C LEU A 181 -13.77 -30.30 -24.40
N THR A 182 -12.56 -29.74 -24.28
CA THR A 182 -11.47 -30.02 -25.22
C THR A 182 -10.93 -31.45 -25.11
N ALA A 183 -10.93 -32.05 -23.92
CA ALA A 183 -10.49 -33.43 -23.73
C ALA A 183 -11.49 -34.46 -24.26
N SER A 184 -12.80 -34.22 -24.10
CA SER A 184 -13.83 -35.13 -24.63
C SER A 184 -14.00 -35.03 -26.15
N GLN A 185 -13.78 -33.86 -26.75
CA GLN A 185 -13.82 -33.70 -28.22
C GLN A 185 -12.66 -34.38 -28.95
N VAL A 186 -11.56 -34.71 -28.28
CA VAL A 186 -10.42 -35.43 -28.86
C VAL A 186 -10.63 -36.94 -28.85
N ILE A 187 -11.58 -37.46 -28.08
CA ILE A 187 -11.82 -38.91 -27.95
C ILE A 187 -12.86 -39.42 -28.97
N GLU A 188 -13.64 -38.54 -29.62
CA GLU A 188 -14.66 -38.93 -30.61
C GLU A 188 -14.17 -38.92 -32.08
N GLU A 189 -12.88 -38.66 -32.33
CA GLU A 189 -12.26 -38.75 -33.68
C GLU A 189 -11.16 -39.82 -33.80
N GLU A 190 -11.37 -41.00 -33.20
CA GLU A 190 -10.62 -42.23 -33.56
C GLU A 190 -11.57 -43.38 -33.93
#